data_AF-A0A0F9XBQ1-F1
#
_entry.id   AF-A0A0F9XBQ1-F1
#
_cell.length_a   1.000
_cell.length_b   1.000
_cell.length_c   1.000
_cell.angle_alpha   90.00
_cell.angle_beta   90.00
_cell.angle_gamma   90.00
#
_symmetry.space_group_name_H-M   'P 1'
#
loop_
_entity.id
_entity.type
_entity.pdbx_description
1 polymer ?
#
loop_
_entity_poly.entity_id
_entity_poly.type
_entity_poly.pdbx_seq_one_letter_code
_entity_poly.pdbx_strand_id
1 'polypeptide(L)'
;MKISLIVLNGLLAGAIAVPTGSQVVHEKRDTDNARWIKREAVDPNTKVPVRIALKQSNLDKGMDYLLDVSHPESSNYGNHYTADQVVDLFAPSDESINSVKSWLVKSGVPASSITASKSKGWLSFTTTSGQLESLLHTSFSTYDHVDARNVHIGTDEYSLPKEISQHVDFITPGVVFAPVKTSAKKEKRGHKSIRRASKPLPAHIAQILAANPRATSTCGSAITPQCIKSMYNITAGTSAISSNALGVFEVEDTYAQQDLTQFWKSFATNIPSTTGPKVDGIDGAKAPTSPINAGGESDLDFEIAIPIIYPQTTVLYQSSVKNDDIFNTFLDAIDGSYCTFSDDGETGDDPTVDGTTRNEQCGAFKPTNVISFSYGTAEADYPTYYLQVCAPCKFTCQKEFFFFFF
;
A
#
# COMPACT_ATOMS: atom_id res chain seq x y z
N MET A 1 3.59 -51.54 -73.58
CA MET A 1 2.91 -51.12 -72.34
C MET A 1 3.97 -50.87 -71.28
N LYS A 2 4.18 -49.63 -70.86
CA LYS A 2 5.10 -49.27 -69.76
C LYS A 2 4.24 -48.95 -68.53
N ILE A 3 4.41 -49.70 -67.45
CA ILE A 3 3.73 -49.48 -66.17
C ILE A 3 4.70 -48.69 -65.28
N SER A 4 4.31 -47.50 -64.85
CA SER A 4 5.07 -46.70 -63.89
C SER A 4 4.54 -46.98 -62.48
N LEU A 5 5.41 -47.43 -61.58
CA LEU A 5 5.14 -47.58 -60.16
C LEU A 5 5.41 -46.24 -59.46
N ILE A 6 4.41 -45.70 -58.77
CA ILE A 6 4.56 -44.54 -57.86
C ILE A 6 4.66 -45.10 -56.44
N VAL A 7 5.78 -44.84 -55.76
CA VAL A 7 5.99 -45.18 -54.34
C VAL A 7 5.69 -43.93 -53.51
N LEU A 8 4.69 -44.03 -52.64
CA LEU A 8 4.27 -42.97 -51.72
C LEU A 8 4.90 -43.22 -50.34
N ASN A 9 5.85 -42.36 -49.92
CA ASN A 9 6.41 -42.38 -48.57
C ASN A 9 5.51 -41.61 -47.61
N GLY A 10 4.85 -42.30 -46.69
CA GLY A 10 4.13 -41.70 -45.57
C GLY A 10 5.05 -41.54 -44.35
N LEU A 11 5.34 -40.29 -43.96
CA LEU A 11 5.95 -39.95 -42.68
C LEU A 11 4.86 -39.91 -41.60
N LEU A 12 4.84 -40.89 -40.70
CA LEU A 12 4.07 -40.82 -39.46
C LEU A 12 4.83 -39.94 -38.46
N ALA A 13 4.33 -38.73 -38.21
CA ALA A 13 4.75 -37.91 -37.07
C ALA A 13 4.01 -38.40 -35.81
N GLY A 14 4.71 -39.12 -34.93
CA GLY A 14 4.21 -39.45 -33.60
C GLY A 14 4.29 -38.24 -32.68
N ALA A 15 3.14 -37.70 -32.26
CA ALA A 15 3.07 -36.67 -31.23
C ALA A 15 3.32 -37.33 -29.86
N ILE A 16 4.43 -36.97 -29.21
CA ILE A 16 4.67 -37.33 -27.81
C ILE A 16 3.81 -36.38 -26.95
N ALA A 17 2.66 -36.86 -26.48
CA ALA A 17 1.87 -36.13 -25.50
C ALA A 17 2.58 -36.22 -24.14
N VAL A 18 3.20 -35.11 -23.72
CA VAL A 18 3.69 -34.95 -22.35
C VAL A 18 2.46 -34.84 -21.44
N PRO A 19 2.35 -35.62 -20.34
CA PRO A 19 1.24 -35.49 -19.42
C PRO A 19 1.27 -34.08 -18.81
N THR A 20 0.33 -33.25 -19.22
CA THR A 20 0.02 -32.00 -18.53
C THR A 20 -0.62 -32.37 -17.21
N GLY A 21 -0.05 -31.91 -16.09
CA GLY A 21 -0.65 -32.07 -14.77
C GLY A 21 -2.08 -31.53 -14.77
N SER A 22 -2.94 -32.07 -13.90
CA SER A 22 -4.33 -31.62 -13.80
C SER A 22 -4.35 -30.13 -13.43
N GLN A 23 -4.93 -29.30 -14.30
CA GLN A 23 -5.13 -27.87 -14.06
C GLN A 23 -6.34 -27.67 -13.14
N VAL A 24 -6.26 -26.66 -12.26
CA VAL A 24 -7.37 -26.22 -11.41
C VAL A 24 -7.53 -24.71 -11.52
N VAL A 25 -8.77 -24.23 -11.50
CA VAL A 25 -9.04 -22.80 -11.36
C VAL A 25 -8.51 -22.37 -10.01
N HIS A 26 -7.54 -21.47 -10.03
CA HIS A 26 -6.83 -21.04 -8.83
C HIS A 26 -7.50 -19.81 -8.22
N GLU A 27 -7.79 -18.80 -9.05
CA GLU A 27 -8.51 -17.60 -8.64
C GLU A 27 -9.55 -17.24 -9.69
N LYS A 28 -10.70 -16.73 -9.23
CA LYS A 28 -11.79 -16.20 -10.05
C LYS A 28 -12.40 -15.00 -9.35
N ARG A 29 -12.78 -14.00 -10.12
CA ARG A 29 -13.50 -12.82 -9.63
C ARG A 29 -14.89 -13.23 -9.15
N ASP A 30 -15.16 -13.01 -7.87
CA ASP A 30 -16.43 -13.38 -7.23
C ASP A 30 -17.63 -12.54 -7.71
N THR A 31 -17.39 -11.27 -8.07
CA THR A 31 -18.45 -10.31 -8.43
C THR A 31 -17.99 -9.33 -9.51
N ASP A 32 -18.88 -9.01 -10.45
CA ASP A 32 -18.69 -7.89 -11.36
C ASP A 32 -18.64 -6.59 -10.55
N ASN A 33 -17.45 -5.97 -10.51
CA ASN A 33 -17.29 -4.67 -9.88
C ASN A 33 -17.59 -3.58 -10.92
N ALA A 34 -18.72 -2.89 -10.75
CA ALA A 34 -19.14 -1.81 -11.66
C ALA A 34 -18.12 -0.66 -11.79
N ARG A 35 -17.12 -0.59 -10.91
CA ARG A 35 -16.02 0.38 -10.95
C ARG A 35 -14.88 0.01 -11.91
N TRP A 36 -14.85 -1.24 -12.38
CA TRP A 36 -13.87 -1.71 -13.37
C TRP A 36 -14.56 -1.98 -14.70
N ILE A 37 -14.17 -1.25 -15.74
CA ILE A 37 -14.72 -1.44 -17.09
C ILE A 37 -13.70 -2.21 -17.93
N LYS A 38 -14.02 -3.46 -18.26
CA LYS A 38 -13.23 -4.29 -19.17
C LYS A 38 -13.16 -3.68 -20.57
N ARG A 39 -11.97 -3.64 -21.15
CA ARG A 39 -11.67 -3.06 -22.46
C ARG A 39 -11.13 -4.13 -23.40
N GLU A 40 -10.06 -3.81 -24.12
CA GLU A 40 -9.49 -4.61 -25.18
C GLU A 40 -8.53 -5.68 -24.64
N ALA A 41 -8.30 -6.72 -25.45
CA ALA A 41 -7.28 -7.71 -25.16
C ALA A 41 -5.89 -7.05 -25.17
N VAL A 42 -5.01 -7.50 -24.28
CA VAL A 42 -3.63 -7.00 -24.22
C VAL A 42 -2.84 -7.56 -25.40
N ASP A 43 -2.02 -6.73 -26.07
CA ASP A 43 -1.13 -7.21 -27.14
C ASP A 43 -0.23 -8.34 -26.58
N PRO A 44 -0.19 -9.54 -27.19
CA PRO A 44 0.56 -10.71 -26.69
C PRO A 44 2.06 -10.50 -26.47
N ASN A 45 2.66 -9.45 -27.06
CA ASN A 45 4.06 -9.10 -26.92
C ASN A 45 4.33 -8.04 -25.84
N THR A 46 3.28 -7.48 -25.24
CA THR A 46 3.38 -6.52 -24.13
C THR A 46 4.22 -7.13 -23.03
N LYS A 47 5.28 -6.43 -22.61
CA LYS A 47 6.10 -6.84 -21.47
C LYS A 47 5.35 -6.57 -20.18
N VAL A 48 5.28 -7.58 -19.33
CA VAL A 48 4.53 -7.56 -18.09
C VAL A 48 5.45 -8.01 -16.96
N PRO A 49 5.71 -7.15 -15.96
CA PRO A 49 6.27 -7.57 -14.69
C PRO A 49 5.23 -8.39 -13.93
N VAL A 50 5.59 -9.60 -13.50
CA VAL A 50 4.70 -10.54 -12.81
C VAL A 50 5.26 -10.81 -11.43
N ARG A 51 4.38 -10.82 -10.43
CA ARG A 51 4.67 -11.20 -9.05
C ARG A 51 3.73 -12.33 -8.64
N ILE A 52 4.29 -13.37 -8.05
CA ILE A 52 3.57 -14.53 -7.53
C ILE A 52 3.68 -14.49 -6.01
N ALA A 53 2.56 -14.27 -5.32
CA ALA A 53 2.47 -14.38 -3.88
C ALA A 53 2.49 -15.87 -3.51
N LEU A 54 3.49 -16.28 -2.75
CA LEU A 54 3.62 -17.64 -2.23
C LEU A 54 2.86 -17.77 -0.91
N LYS A 55 2.29 -18.95 -0.66
CA LYS A 55 1.62 -19.23 0.62
C LYS A 55 2.60 -19.16 1.77
N GLN A 56 2.33 -18.24 2.68
CA GLN A 56 3.12 -18.02 3.88
C GLN A 56 2.87 -19.14 4.91
N SER A 57 3.90 -19.42 5.71
CA SER A 57 3.81 -20.37 6.81
C SER A 57 3.16 -19.73 8.03
N ASN A 58 2.55 -20.53 8.91
CA ASN A 58 2.03 -20.10 10.23
C ASN A 58 1.01 -18.94 10.20
N LEU A 59 0.36 -18.64 9.08
CA LEU A 59 -0.69 -17.61 9.04
C LEU A 59 -1.83 -17.90 10.00
N ASP A 60 -2.13 -19.18 10.23
CA ASP A 60 -3.10 -19.65 11.23
C ASP A 60 -2.74 -19.23 12.67
N LYS A 61 -1.45 -19.03 12.95
CA LYS A 61 -0.92 -18.58 14.25
C LYS A 61 -0.63 -17.08 14.30
N GLY A 62 -0.89 -16.35 13.22
CA GLY A 62 -0.55 -14.92 13.15
C GLY A 62 -1.18 -14.10 14.27
N MET A 63 -2.44 -14.40 14.62
CA MET A 63 -3.12 -13.77 15.76
C MET A 63 -2.50 -14.17 17.10
N ASP A 64 -2.07 -15.42 17.26
CA ASP A 64 -1.44 -15.89 18.50
C ASP A 64 -0.10 -15.17 18.72
N TYR A 65 0.74 -15.06 17.69
CA TYR A 65 1.99 -14.29 17.77
C TYR A 65 1.74 -12.81 18.06
N LEU A 66 0.74 -12.21 17.41
CA LEU A 66 0.38 -10.81 17.66
C LEU A 66 -0.06 -10.61 19.12
N LEU A 67 -0.96 -11.45 19.62
CA LEU A 67 -1.46 -11.36 20.98
C LEU A 67 -0.39 -11.69 22.03
N ASP A 68 0.56 -12.57 21.73
CA ASP A 68 1.68 -12.88 22.64
C ASP A 68 2.49 -11.61 22.97
N VAL A 69 2.71 -10.73 22.01
CA VAL A 69 3.50 -9.50 22.21
C VAL A 69 2.65 -8.26 22.52
N SER A 70 1.33 -8.29 22.27
CA SER A 70 0.45 -7.12 22.42
C SER A 70 -0.62 -7.25 23.51
N HIS A 71 -0.90 -8.44 24.02
CA HIS A 71 -1.87 -8.63 25.09
C HIS A 71 -1.24 -8.31 26.46
N PRO A 72 -1.81 -7.40 27.27
CA PRO A 72 -1.18 -6.93 28.51
C PRO A 72 -1.00 -8.00 29.60
N GLU A 73 -1.74 -9.11 29.49
CA GLU A 73 -1.59 -10.26 30.41
C GLU A 73 -0.54 -11.28 29.94
N SER A 74 -0.01 -11.15 28.72
CA SER A 74 1.05 -12.02 28.24
C SER A 74 2.37 -11.72 28.95
N SER A 75 3.14 -12.76 29.25
CA SER A 75 4.52 -12.60 29.76
C SER A 75 5.45 -11.96 28.74
N ASN A 76 5.09 -11.97 27.45
CA ASN A 76 5.87 -11.37 26.36
C ASN A 76 5.33 -9.99 25.93
N TYR A 77 4.39 -9.41 26.67
CA TYR A 77 3.84 -8.09 26.37
C TYR A 77 4.95 -7.03 26.20
N GLY A 78 4.93 -6.33 25.07
CA GLY A 78 5.91 -5.29 24.70
C GLY A 78 7.22 -5.82 24.10
N ASN A 79 7.42 -7.14 24.02
CA ASN A 79 8.58 -7.75 23.36
C ASN A 79 8.28 -8.00 21.88
N HIS A 80 8.11 -6.92 21.12
CA HIS A 80 7.77 -6.98 19.68
C HIS A 80 8.86 -7.68 18.84
N TYR A 81 8.43 -8.32 17.75
CA TYR A 81 9.31 -9.03 16.84
C TYR A 81 10.16 -8.09 15.97
N THR A 82 11.39 -8.48 15.69
CA THR A 82 12.20 -7.84 14.65
C THR A 82 11.72 -8.25 13.25
N ALA A 83 12.07 -7.49 12.22
CA ALA A 83 11.76 -7.83 10.83
C ALA A 83 12.23 -9.25 10.44
N ASP A 84 13.46 -9.62 10.83
CA ASP A 84 14.00 -10.96 10.55
C ASP A 84 13.20 -12.06 11.25
N GLN A 85 12.79 -11.85 12.51
CA GLN A 85 11.95 -12.81 13.23
C GLN A 85 10.59 -12.99 12.53
N VAL A 86 10.02 -11.90 12.00
CA VAL A 86 8.77 -11.98 11.23
C VAL A 86 8.97 -12.77 9.94
N VAL A 87 10.06 -12.52 9.20
CA VAL A 87 10.39 -13.32 8.00
C VAL A 87 10.52 -14.79 8.35
N ASP A 88 11.26 -15.13 9.42
CA ASP A 88 11.44 -16.52 9.83
C ASP A 88 10.13 -17.20 10.26
N LEU A 89 9.19 -16.44 10.85
CA LEU A 89 7.89 -16.95 11.27
C LEU A 89 6.97 -17.25 10.07
N PHE A 90 6.97 -16.40 9.04
CA PHE A 90 5.96 -16.44 7.98
C PHE A 90 6.48 -16.85 6.59
N ALA A 91 7.80 -16.97 6.39
CA ALA A 91 8.35 -17.38 5.11
C ALA A 91 7.75 -18.72 4.62
N PRO A 92 7.43 -18.84 3.32
CA PRO A 92 7.07 -20.13 2.73
C PRO A 92 8.19 -21.16 2.90
N SER A 93 7.85 -22.44 2.89
CA SER A 93 8.85 -23.50 2.94
C SER A 93 9.75 -23.48 1.69
N ASP A 94 11.02 -23.89 1.86
CA ASP A 94 11.95 -24.05 0.73
C ASP A 94 11.38 -24.98 -0.35
N GLU A 95 10.61 -26.00 0.04
CA GLU A 95 9.88 -26.87 -0.87
C GLU A 95 8.86 -26.11 -1.73
N SER A 96 8.06 -25.23 -1.12
CA SER A 96 7.08 -24.42 -1.85
C SER A 96 7.76 -23.47 -2.84
N ILE A 97 8.80 -22.78 -2.38
CA ILE A 97 9.59 -21.86 -3.21
C ILE A 97 10.19 -22.61 -4.40
N ASN A 98 10.84 -23.74 -4.15
CA ASN A 98 11.51 -24.52 -5.19
C ASN A 98 10.53 -25.17 -6.17
N SER A 99 9.35 -25.60 -5.70
CA SER A 99 8.28 -26.14 -6.55
C SER A 99 7.79 -25.10 -7.55
N VAL A 100 7.49 -23.88 -7.10
CA VAL A 100 7.05 -22.79 -7.99
C VAL A 100 8.17 -22.36 -8.94
N LYS A 101 9.40 -22.18 -8.46
CA LYS A 101 10.57 -21.87 -9.31
C LYS A 101 10.77 -22.92 -10.41
N SER A 102 10.71 -24.20 -10.05
CA SER A 102 10.90 -25.31 -11.01
C SER A 102 9.79 -25.35 -12.06
N TRP A 103 8.55 -25.07 -11.65
CA TRP A 103 7.42 -24.94 -12.56
C TRP A 103 7.57 -23.77 -13.54
N LEU A 104 8.01 -22.60 -13.06
CA LEU A 104 8.28 -21.44 -13.90
C LEU A 104 9.35 -21.75 -14.96
N VAL A 105 10.46 -22.38 -14.54
CA VAL A 105 11.55 -22.78 -15.44
C VAL A 105 11.07 -23.79 -16.48
N LYS A 106 10.33 -24.81 -16.06
CA LYS A 106 9.74 -25.81 -16.98
C LYS A 106 8.76 -25.18 -17.98
N SER A 107 8.11 -24.09 -17.58
CA SER A 107 7.17 -23.32 -18.40
C SER A 107 7.85 -22.26 -19.26
N GLY A 108 9.20 -22.23 -19.31
CA GLY A 108 9.98 -21.38 -20.22
C GLY A 108 10.45 -20.06 -19.64
N VAL A 109 10.24 -19.79 -18.34
CA VAL A 109 10.80 -18.61 -17.67
C VAL A 109 12.28 -18.85 -17.33
N PRO A 110 13.24 -18.03 -17.80
CA PRO A 110 14.65 -18.25 -17.50
C PRO A 110 14.92 -18.20 -15.99
N ALA A 111 15.60 -19.20 -15.44
CA ALA A 111 15.91 -19.28 -14.01
C ALA A 111 16.64 -18.02 -13.50
N SER A 112 17.50 -17.42 -14.31
CA SER A 112 18.23 -16.18 -13.99
C SER A 112 17.35 -14.93 -13.94
N SER A 113 16.12 -14.99 -14.43
CA SER A 113 15.16 -13.87 -14.41
C SER A 113 14.15 -13.96 -13.27
N ILE A 114 14.17 -15.06 -12.50
CA ILE A 114 13.29 -15.26 -11.35
C ILE A 114 13.99 -14.75 -10.10
N THR A 115 13.43 -13.69 -9.53
CA THR A 115 13.84 -13.13 -8.23
C THR A 115 12.93 -13.66 -7.14
N ALA A 116 13.46 -13.74 -5.92
CA ALA A 116 12.68 -14.13 -4.75
C ALA A 116 12.87 -13.07 -3.69
N SER A 117 11.79 -12.79 -2.97
CA SER A 117 11.82 -11.72 -2.00
C SER A 117 12.68 -12.00 -0.78
N LYS A 118 13.16 -10.96 -0.10
CA LYS A 118 13.85 -11.15 1.19
C LYS A 118 12.90 -11.76 2.22
N SER A 119 11.63 -11.37 2.18
CA SER A 119 10.56 -12.01 2.96
C SER A 119 10.27 -13.44 2.50
N LYS A 120 10.80 -13.84 1.34
CA LYS A 120 10.58 -15.10 0.62
C LYS A 120 9.13 -15.36 0.22
N GLY A 121 8.22 -14.43 0.50
CA GLY A 121 6.80 -14.51 0.20
C GLY A 121 6.46 -14.25 -1.27
N TRP A 122 7.40 -13.74 -2.08
CA TRP A 122 7.17 -13.41 -3.47
C TRP A 122 8.21 -14.01 -4.40
N LEU A 123 7.76 -14.38 -5.60
CA LEU A 123 8.63 -14.62 -6.75
C LEU A 123 8.23 -13.69 -7.88
N SER A 124 9.20 -13.03 -8.49
CA SER A 124 8.92 -12.15 -9.62
C SER A 124 9.81 -12.40 -10.82
N PHE A 125 9.28 -12.02 -11.97
CA PHE A 125 9.92 -12.15 -13.27
C PHE A 125 9.19 -11.26 -14.29
N THR A 126 9.87 -10.91 -15.37
CA THR A 126 9.23 -10.22 -16.50
C THR A 126 9.01 -11.18 -17.65
N THR A 127 7.81 -11.18 -18.21
CA THR A 127 7.46 -12.00 -19.38
C THR A 127 6.62 -11.20 -20.39
N THR A 128 6.13 -11.84 -21.45
CA THR A 128 5.11 -11.23 -22.31
C THR A 128 3.71 -11.67 -21.87
N SER A 129 2.69 -10.85 -22.11
CA SER A 129 1.29 -11.21 -21.84
C SER A 129 0.91 -12.56 -22.48
N GLY A 130 1.29 -12.85 -23.72
CA GLY A 130 0.97 -14.13 -24.37
C GLY A 130 1.63 -15.36 -23.72
N GLN A 131 2.87 -15.20 -23.21
CA GLN A 131 3.53 -16.25 -22.42
C GLN A 131 2.83 -16.43 -21.06
N LEU A 132 2.40 -15.32 -20.44
CA LEU A 132 1.66 -15.34 -19.17
C LEU A 132 0.27 -15.96 -19.30
N GLU A 133 -0.46 -15.65 -20.38
CA GLU A 133 -1.73 -16.27 -20.74
C GLU A 133 -1.59 -17.79 -20.86
N SER A 134 -0.50 -18.24 -21.50
CA SER A 134 -0.20 -19.67 -21.63
C SER A 134 0.16 -20.32 -20.29
N LEU A 135 0.91 -19.61 -19.44
CA LEU A 135 1.32 -20.07 -18.10
C LEU A 135 0.12 -20.23 -17.15
N LEU A 136 -0.82 -19.28 -17.21
CA LEU A 136 -1.95 -19.17 -16.30
C LEU A 136 -3.28 -19.68 -16.90
N HIS A 137 -3.24 -20.21 -18.13
CA HIS A 137 -4.41 -20.68 -18.88
C HIS A 137 -5.57 -19.68 -18.85
N THR A 138 -5.28 -18.43 -19.24
CA THR A 138 -6.24 -17.31 -19.19
C THR A 138 -6.06 -16.36 -20.38
N SER A 139 -6.85 -15.30 -20.44
CA SER A 139 -6.70 -14.19 -21.40
C SER A 139 -6.69 -12.86 -20.65
N PHE A 140 -5.72 -12.00 -20.94
CA PHE A 140 -5.59 -10.70 -20.31
C PHE A 140 -6.34 -9.62 -21.10
N SER A 141 -6.93 -8.68 -20.38
CA SER A 141 -7.56 -7.49 -20.93
C SER A 141 -7.11 -6.24 -20.18
N THR A 142 -7.28 -5.08 -20.81
CA THR A 142 -7.16 -3.81 -20.11
C THR A 142 -8.45 -3.46 -19.37
N TYR A 143 -8.34 -2.73 -18.27
CA TYR A 143 -9.46 -2.30 -17.43
C TYR A 143 -9.31 -0.83 -17.06
N ASP A 144 -10.39 -0.06 -17.20
CA ASP A 144 -10.45 1.32 -16.72
C ASP A 144 -11.12 1.38 -15.34
N HIS A 145 -10.53 2.13 -14.41
CA HIS A 145 -11.23 2.50 -13.18
C HIS A 145 -12.13 3.73 -13.41
N VAL A 146 -13.40 3.65 -13.02
CA VAL A 146 -14.40 4.72 -13.25
C VAL A 146 -14.00 6.07 -12.65
N ASP A 147 -13.30 6.05 -11.52
CA ASP A 147 -12.93 7.27 -10.77
C ASP A 147 -11.48 7.70 -10.98
N ALA A 148 -10.55 6.75 -11.14
CA ALA A 148 -9.11 7.01 -11.12
C ALA A 148 -8.51 7.23 -12.52
N ARG A 149 -9.27 6.97 -13.59
CA ARG A 149 -8.89 7.18 -15.01
C ARG A 149 -7.52 6.59 -15.39
N ASN A 150 -7.06 5.58 -14.67
CA ASN A 150 -5.84 4.83 -14.93
C ASN A 150 -6.19 3.46 -15.53
N VAL A 151 -5.40 3.06 -16.52
CA VAL A 151 -5.55 1.78 -17.21
C VAL A 151 -4.81 0.71 -16.44
N HIS A 152 -5.44 -0.44 -16.28
CA HIS A 152 -4.85 -1.61 -15.63
C HIS A 152 -4.86 -2.82 -16.57
N ILE A 153 -4.00 -3.79 -16.29
CA ILE A 153 -3.98 -5.12 -16.94
C ILE A 153 -4.42 -6.17 -15.93
N GLY A 154 -5.26 -7.11 -16.37
CA GLY A 154 -5.67 -8.24 -15.56
C GLY A 154 -6.57 -9.25 -16.28
N THR A 155 -7.17 -10.16 -15.52
CA THR A 155 -8.11 -11.17 -15.99
C THR A 155 -9.22 -11.42 -14.96
N ASP A 156 -10.31 -12.07 -15.38
CA ASP A 156 -11.43 -12.44 -14.49
C ASP A 156 -11.19 -13.76 -13.76
N GLU A 157 -10.38 -14.67 -14.32
CA GLU A 157 -10.01 -15.93 -13.69
C GLU A 157 -8.72 -16.49 -14.29
N TYR A 158 -8.00 -17.32 -13.54
CA TYR A 158 -6.86 -18.07 -14.07
C TYR A 158 -6.69 -19.42 -13.39
N SER A 159 -5.96 -20.32 -14.04
CA SER A 159 -5.71 -21.68 -13.57
C SER A 159 -4.22 -21.95 -13.37
N LEU A 160 -3.93 -22.85 -12.43
CA LEU A 160 -2.59 -23.35 -12.16
C LEU A 160 -2.61 -24.88 -12.11
N PRO A 161 -1.47 -25.56 -12.35
CA PRO A 161 -1.37 -26.98 -12.04
C PRO A 161 -1.71 -27.21 -10.57
N LYS A 162 -2.45 -28.28 -10.26
CA LYS A 162 -2.95 -28.57 -8.92
C LYS A 162 -1.84 -28.55 -7.85
N GLU A 163 -0.69 -29.11 -8.18
CA GLU A 163 0.50 -29.17 -7.34
C GLU A 163 1.16 -27.81 -7.11
N ILE A 164 0.92 -26.81 -7.97
CA ILE A 164 1.44 -25.45 -7.82
C ILE A 164 0.42 -24.56 -7.10
N SER A 165 -0.86 -24.77 -7.37
CA SER A 165 -1.97 -24.05 -6.73
C SER A 165 -1.94 -24.11 -5.19
N GLN A 166 -1.39 -25.17 -4.61
CA GLN A 166 -1.22 -25.28 -3.15
C GLN A 166 -0.12 -24.39 -2.57
N HIS A 167 0.84 -23.92 -3.39
CA HIS A 167 1.99 -23.11 -2.97
C HIS A 167 1.85 -21.62 -3.29
N VAL A 168 0.84 -21.23 -4.07
CA VAL A 168 0.57 -19.85 -4.49
C VAL A 168 -0.68 -19.36 -3.76
N ASP A 169 -0.68 -18.10 -3.31
CA ASP A 169 -1.89 -17.42 -2.87
C ASP A 169 -2.56 -16.70 -4.05
N PHE A 170 -1.85 -15.78 -4.70
CA PHE A 170 -2.36 -15.08 -5.89
C PHE A 170 -1.22 -14.61 -6.79
N ILE A 171 -1.57 -14.15 -7.99
CA ILE A 171 -0.64 -13.65 -9.00
C ILE A 171 -1.09 -12.27 -9.46
N THR A 172 -0.15 -11.33 -9.58
CA THR A 172 -0.39 -10.01 -10.16
C THR A 172 0.59 -9.74 -11.32
N PRO A 173 0.12 -9.23 -12.48
CA PRO A 173 -1.29 -9.04 -12.81
C PRO A 173 -2.03 -10.37 -12.96
N GLY A 174 -3.26 -10.40 -12.47
CA GLY A 174 -4.16 -11.56 -12.49
C GLY A 174 -5.58 -11.09 -12.23
N VAL A 175 -6.27 -11.70 -11.27
CA VAL A 175 -7.55 -11.17 -10.75
C VAL A 175 -7.29 -9.90 -9.92
N VAL A 176 -6.13 -9.83 -9.26
CA VAL A 176 -5.58 -8.57 -8.77
C VAL A 176 -4.95 -7.82 -9.95
N PHE A 177 -5.53 -6.69 -10.31
CA PHE A 177 -5.11 -5.91 -11.47
C PHE A 177 -3.83 -5.12 -11.19
N ALA A 178 -2.99 -4.95 -12.21
CA ALA A 178 -1.79 -4.11 -12.12
C ALA A 178 -1.94 -2.85 -12.98
N PRO A 179 -1.56 -1.65 -12.47
CA PRO A 179 -1.61 -0.43 -13.25
C PRO A 179 -0.63 -0.48 -14.41
N VAL A 180 -1.02 0.06 -15.57
CA VAL A 180 -0.12 0.23 -16.71
C VAL A 180 0.65 1.53 -16.54
N LYS A 181 1.98 1.43 -16.41
CA LYS A 181 2.89 2.60 -16.47
C LYS A 181 2.90 3.16 -17.90
N THR A 182 1.89 3.91 -18.31
CA THR A 182 1.92 4.62 -19.61
C THR A 182 2.76 5.89 -19.49
N SER A 183 3.75 6.07 -20.36
CA SER A 183 4.44 7.36 -20.60
C SER A 183 3.53 8.40 -21.27
N ALA A 184 2.20 8.23 -21.18
CA ALA A 184 1.24 9.18 -21.68
C ALA A 184 1.55 10.51 -21.01
N LYS A 185 1.77 11.55 -21.83
CA LYS A 185 1.90 12.93 -21.38
C LYS A 185 0.84 13.13 -20.31
N LYS A 186 1.27 13.25 -19.04
CA LYS A 186 0.41 13.72 -17.96
C LYS A 186 -0.16 15.03 -18.49
N GLU A 187 -1.37 15.01 -19.06
CA GLU A 187 -2.13 16.23 -19.14
C GLU A 187 -2.17 16.65 -17.68
N LYS A 188 -1.46 17.73 -17.36
CA LYS A 188 -1.53 18.44 -16.09
C LYS A 188 -2.94 19.04 -15.98
N ARG A 189 -3.99 18.22 -16.06
CA ARG A 189 -5.25 18.53 -15.46
C ARG A 189 -5.01 18.21 -14.01
N GLY A 190 -4.54 19.22 -13.28
CA GLY A 190 -4.45 19.13 -11.85
C GLY A 190 -5.74 18.49 -11.36
N HIS A 191 -5.60 17.49 -10.50
CA HIS A 191 -6.64 17.18 -9.55
C HIS A 191 -6.88 18.49 -8.80
N LYS A 192 -7.69 19.38 -9.38
CA LYS A 192 -8.45 20.33 -8.61
C LYS A 192 -9.36 19.40 -7.85
N SER A 193 -8.92 18.99 -6.65
CA SER A 193 -9.86 18.53 -5.66
C SER A 193 -10.98 19.55 -5.75
N ILE A 194 -12.17 19.07 -6.12
CA ILE A 194 -13.34 19.92 -6.05
C ILE A 194 -13.45 20.12 -4.54
N ARG A 195 -12.77 21.15 -4.02
CA ARG A 195 -12.90 21.60 -2.64
C ARG A 195 -14.38 21.89 -2.51
N ARG A 196 -15.15 20.89 -2.07
CA ARG A 196 -16.54 21.09 -1.70
C ARG A 196 -16.44 22.19 -0.66
N ALA A 197 -16.95 23.38 -1.00
CA ALA A 197 -16.89 24.49 -0.10
C ALA A 197 -17.47 24.02 1.23
N SER A 198 -16.66 24.10 2.30
CA SER A 198 -17.10 23.75 3.64
C SER A 198 -18.39 24.53 3.90
N LYS A 199 -19.46 23.82 4.23
CA LYS A 199 -20.70 24.51 4.59
C LYS A 199 -20.39 25.34 5.83
N PRO A 200 -20.73 26.65 5.83
CA PRO A 200 -20.48 27.47 7.00
C PRO A 200 -21.22 26.89 8.20
N LEU A 201 -20.61 27.00 9.38
CA LEU A 201 -21.28 26.60 10.62
C LEU A 201 -22.64 27.32 10.72
N PRO A 202 -23.70 26.63 11.19
CA PRO A 202 -24.96 27.30 11.48
C PRO A 202 -24.72 28.49 12.40
N ALA A 203 -25.31 29.66 12.09
CA ALA A 203 -25.02 30.92 12.77
C ALA A 203 -25.16 30.84 14.29
N HIS A 204 -26.16 30.11 14.78
CA HIS A 204 -26.37 29.91 16.22
C HIS A 204 -25.23 29.12 16.89
N ILE A 205 -24.68 28.10 16.22
CA ILE A 205 -23.52 27.35 16.71
C ILE A 205 -22.28 28.25 16.72
N ALA A 206 -22.07 29.03 15.64
CA ALA A 206 -20.95 29.97 15.56
C ALA A 206 -20.99 31.01 16.69
N GLN A 207 -22.18 31.54 17.03
CA GLN A 207 -22.35 32.47 18.14
C GLN A 207 -22.03 31.83 19.50
N ILE A 208 -22.48 30.61 19.75
CA ILE A 208 -22.18 29.88 20.99
C ILE A 208 -20.67 29.66 21.12
N LEU A 209 -20.01 29.19 20.06
CA LEU A 209 -18.56 28.95 20.07
C LEU A 209 -17.75 30.24 20.18
N ALA A 210 -18.19 31.34 19.57
CA ALA A 210 -17.53 32.63 19.72
C ALA A 210 -17.61 33.16 21.17
N ALA A 211 -18.72 32.92 21.87
CA ALA A 211 -18.88 33.30 23.27
C ALA A 211 -18.17 32.33 24.24
N ASN A 212 -18.20 31.03 23.94
CA ASN A 212 -17.56 29.98 24.72
C ASN A 212 -17.03 28.86 23.79
N PRO A 213 -15.76 28.91 23.39
CA PRO A 213 -15.16 27.90 22.51
C PRO A 213 -15.09 26.49 23.12
N ARG A 214 -15.29 26.40 24.45
CA ARG A 214 -15.30 25.16 25.23
C ARG A 214 -16.72 24.63 25.48
N ALA A 215 -17.75 25.22 24.86
CA ALA A 215 -19.11 24.77 25.01
C ALA A 215 -19.27 23.33 24.48
N THR A 216 -19.70 22.41 25.34
CA THR A 216 -19.93 21.00 24.98
C THR A 216 -21.34 20.75 24.46
N SER A 217 -22.24 21.71 24.61
CA SER A 217 -23.62 21.63 24.10
C SER A 217 -23.68 21.63 22.56
N THR A 218 -22.61 22.06 21.87
CA THR A 218 -22.53 22.11 20.41
C THR A 218 -21.87 20.88 19.79
N CYS A 219 -21.39 19.91 20.58
CA CYS A 219 -20.58 18.80 20.05
C CYS A 219 -21.30 17.93 19.02
N GLY A 220 -22.64 17.86 19.06
CA GLY A 220 -23.43 17.17 18.04
C GLY A 220 -23.52 17.91 16.70
N SER A 221 -23.03 19.14 16.60
CA SER A 221 -23.12 19.98 15.39
C SER A 221 -21.76 20.55 14.95
N ALA A 222 -20.83 20.75 15.88
CA ALA A 222 -19.46 21.18 15.61
C ALA A 222 -18.53 20.54 16.63
N ILE A 223 -17.60 19.71 16.15
CA ILE A 223 -16.60 19.04 16.98
C ILE A 223 -15.43 20.00 17.22
N THR A 224 -15.11 20.23 18.49
CA THR A 224 -13.94 20.99 18.93
C THR A 224 -13.01 20.10 19.76
N PRO A 225 -11.77 20.51 20.06
CA PRO A 225 -10.91 19.73 20.96
C PRO A 225 -11.53 19.51 22.34
N GLN A 226 -12.29 20.48 22.86
CA GLN A 226 -13.00 20.32 24.14
C GLN A 226 -14.11 19.25 24.03
N CYS A 227 -14.80 19.16 22.90
CA CYS A 227 -15.76 18.08 22.67
C CYS A 227 -15.10 16.72 22.78
N ILE A 228 -13.98 16.51 22.08
CA ILE A 228 -13.25 15.25 22.09
C ILE A 228 -12.77 14.92 23.51
N LYS A 229 -12.16 15.88 24.20
CA LYS A 229 -11.74 15.68 25.60
C LYS A 229 -12.88 15.29 26.51
N SER A 230 -14.06 15.91 26.35
CA SER A 230 -15.22 15.65 27.21
C SER A 230 -15.86 14.29 26.89
N MET A 231 -15.97 13.92 25.61
CA MET A 231 -16.58 12.65 25.19
C MET A 231 -15.72 11.43 25.57
N TYR A 232 -14.40 11.56 25.49
CA TYR A 232 -13.46 10.48 25.80
C TYR A 232 -12.83 10.60 27.19
N ASN A 233 -13.32 11.51 28.04
CA ASN A 233 -12.81 11.75 29.39
C ASN A 233 -11.28 11.99 29.45
N ILE A 234 -10.75 12.74 28.47
CA ILE A 234 -9.33 13.06 28.36
C ILE A 234 -9.02 14.26 29.27
N THR A 235 -8.17 14.03 30.26
CA THR A 235 -7.68 15.07 31.17
C THR A 235 -6.59 15.92 30.51
N ALA A 236 -6.38 17.14 31.00
CA ALA A 236 -5.29 17.98 30.52
C ALA A 236 -3.93 17.34 30.83
N GLY A 237 -3.03 17.29 29.84
CA GLY A 237 -1.66 16.86 30.05
C GLY A 237 -0.89 17.85 30.92
N THR A 238 -0.01 17.34 31.79
CA THR A 238 0.83 18.16 32.69
C THR A 238 2.31 18.11 32.34
N SER A 239 2.72 17.14 31.52
CA SER A 239 4.13 16.89 31.17
C SER A 239 4.23 16.25 29.79
N ALA A 240 5.40 16.37 29.18
CA ALA A 240 5.75 15.71 27.93
C ALA A 240 6.93 14.77 28.14
N ILE A 241 6.96 13.66 27.40
CA ILE A 241 8.11 12.76 27.33
C ILE A 241 8.89 13.15 26.08
N SER A 242 10.12 13.65 26.23
CA SER A 242 10.93 14.16 25.12
C SER A 242 11.35 13.09 24.11
N SER A 243 11.39 11.83 24.52
CA SER A 243 11.65 10.68 23.65
C SER A 243 10.42 10.14 22.93
N ASN A 244 9.24 10.74 23.13
CA ASN A 244 8.00 10.34 22.52
C ASN A 244 7.41 11.51 21.72
N ALA A 245 6.74 11.22 20.62
CA ALA A 245 5.95 12.19 19.87
C ALA A 245 4.90 11.45 19.07
N LEU A 246 3.81 12.13 18.73
CA LEU A 246 2.86 11.62 17.75
C LEU A 246 3.38 11.98 16.35
N GLY A 247 3.63 10.97 15.52
CA GLY A 247 3.90 11.15 14.10
C GLY A 247 2.60 11.34 13.33
N VAL A 248 2.62 12.23 12.35
CA VAL A 248 1.56 12.38 11.35
C VAL A 248 2.25 12.30 9.99
N PHE A 249 1.79 11.41 9.12
CA PHE A 249 2.29 11.29 7.76
C PHE A 249 1.39 12.07 6.81
N GLU A 250 1.99 12.93 5.99
CA GLU A 250 1.27 13.74 5.01
C GLU A 250 1.96 13.69 3.65
N VAL A 251 1.14 13.68 2.61
CA VAL A 251 1.55 13.70 1.22
C VAL A 251 0.56 14.55 0.41
N GLU A 252 1.08 15.33 -0.54
CA GLU A 252 0.36 16.31 -1.37
C GLU A 252 -0.23 17.53 -0.62
N ASP A 253 -0.82 17.32 0.55
CA ASP A 253 -1.33 18.37 1.43
C ASP A 253 -0.23 18.86 2.40
N THR A 254 -0.34 20.09 2.90
CA THR A 254 0.63 20.72 3.80
C THR A 254 -0.05 21.74 4.69
N TYR A 255 0.27 21.73 5.99
CA TYR A 255 -0.30 22.66 6.97
C TYR A 255 0.25 24.10 6.84
N ALA A 256 -0.52 25.08 7.33
CA ALA A 256 -0.05 26.45 7.54
C ALA A 256 0.04 26.78 9.04
N GLN A 257 1.23 27.21 9.49
CA GLN A 257 1.43 27.60 10.89
C GLN A 257 0.51 28.76 11.32
N GLN A 258 0.14 29.64 10.39
CA GLN A 258 -0.77 30.75 10.65
C GLN A 258 -2.19 30.28 10.97
N ASP A 259 -2.66 29.22 10.31
CA ASP A 259 -3.98 28.65 10.51
C ASP A 259 -4.03 27.92 11.86
N LEU A 260 -3.01 27.10 12.18
CA LEU A 260 -2.83 26.54 13.52
C LEU A 260 -2.82 27.63 14.61
N THR A 261 -2.07 28.71 14.38
CA THR A 261 -2.00 29.85 15.32
C THR A 261 -3.36 30.48 15.54
N GLN A 262 -4.16 30.63 14.48
CA GLN A 262 -5.52 31.18 14.55
C GLN A 262 -6.46 30.22 15.28
N PHE A 263 -6.30 28.92 15.09
CA PHE A 263 -7.03 27.89 15.80
C PHE A 263 -6.71 27.89 17.30
N TRP A 264 -5.43 27.98 17.71
CA TRP A 264 -5.03 28.06 19.12
C TRP A 264 -5.69 29.24 19.84
N LYS A 265 -5.70 30.41 19.21
CA LYS A 265 -6.36 31.61 19.75
C LYS A 265 -7.86 31.42 19.99
N SER A 266 -8.49 30.56 19.20
CA SER A 266 -9.93 30.33 19.23
C SER A 266 -10.30 29.18 20.16
N PHE A 267 -9.64 28.03 20.04
CA PHE A 267 -10.07 26.77 20.65
C PHE A 267 -9.07 26.15 21.64
N ALA A 268 -7.82 26.63 21.70
CA ALA A 268 -6.78 26.05 22.55
C ALA A 268 -5.82 27.10 23.14
N THR A 269 -6.39 28.08 23.85
CA THR A 269 -5.66 29.26 24.37
C THR A 269 -4.56 28.96 25.40
N ASN A 270 -4.49 27.73 25.91
CA ASN A 270 -3.41 27.26 26.77
C ASN A 270 -2.14 26.85 26.00
N ILE A 271 -2.17 26.85 24.67
CA ILE A 271 -1.07 26.46 23.81
C ILE A 271 -0.35 27.73 23.30
N PRO A 272 0.98 27.79 23.37
CA PRO A 272 1.75 28.88 22.77
C PRO A 272 1.43 29.04 21.28
N SER A 273 1.30 30.27 20.81
CA SER A 273 0.96 30.54 19.39
C SER A 273 1.99 29.99 18.40
N THR A 274 3.23 29.77 18.84
CA THR A 274 4.31 29.21 18.02
C THR A 274 4.34 27.68 18.01
N THR A 275 3.42 27.01 18.70
CA THR A 275 3.36 25.55 18.72
C THR A 275 2.90 25.02 17.36
N GLY A 276 3.67 24.09 16.84
CA GLY A 276 3.42 23.32 15.61
C GLY A 276 4.27 22.04 15.63
N PRO A 277 4.12 21.17 14.64
CA PRO A 277 4.91 19.95 14.54
C PRO A 277 6.39 20.24 14.27
N LYS A 278 7.28 19.34 14.71
CA LYS A 278 8.61 19.22 14.12
C LYS A 278 8.44 18.72 12.68
N VAL A 279 9.01 19.42 11.71
CA VAL A 279 8.91 19.03 10.30
C VAL A 279 10.10 18.15 9.91
N ASP A 280 9.82 16.89 9.63
CA ASP A 280 10.73 15.94 9.00
C ASP A 280 10.31 15.84 7.52
N GLY A 281 10.86 16.76 6.70
CA GLY A 281 10.61 16.81 5.27
C GLY A 281 11.41 15.73 4.55
N ILE A 282 10.71 14.91 3.78
CA ILE A 282 11.25 13.78 3.05
C ILE A 282 11.40 14.16 1.57
N ASP A 283 12.55 13.84 0.99
CA ASP A 283 12.82 13.98 -0.44
C ASP A 283 12.64 15.40 -0.99
N GLY A 284 12.94 16.37 -0.13
CA GLY A 284 12.86 17.80 -0.43
C GLY A 284 11.46 18.40 -0.26
N ALA A 285 10.50 17.63 0.26
CA ALA A 285 9.20 18.15 0.67
C ALA A 285 9.37 19.18 1.80
N LYS A 286 8.48 20.18 1.83
CA LYS A 286 8.59 21.34 2.71
C LYS A 286 7.26 21.61 3.39
N ALA A 287 7.34 21.91 4.68
CA ALA A 287 6.27 22.46 5.48
C ALA A 287 6.86 23.45 6.50
N PRO A 288 6.08 24.38 7.06
CA PRO A 288 4.71 24.73 6.68
C PRO A 288 4.63 25.44 5.31
N THR A 289 3.41 25.66 4.83
CA THR A 289 3.10 26.51 3.67
C THR A 289 2.31 27.77 4.08
N SER A 290 1.95 28.60 3.11
CA SER A 290 1.06 29.76 3.33
C SER A 290 -0.41 29.34 3.37
N PRO A 291 -1.31 30.01 4.11
CA PRO A 291 -2.74 29.65 4.21
C PRO A 291 -3.47 29.45 2.88
N ILE A 292 -3.11 30.21 1.83
CA ILE A 292 -3.73 30.05 0.50
C ILE A 292 -3.40 28.72 -0.17
N ASN A 293 -2.26 28.13 0.18
CA ASN A 293 -1.74 26.88 -0.36
C ASN A 293 -1.92 25.71 0.62
N ALA A 294 -2.28 25.99 1.87
CA ALA A 294 -2.61 24.94 2.82
C ALA A 294 -3.86 24.20 2.38
N GLY A 295 -3.91 22.92 2.71
CA GLY A 295 -5.12 22.12 2.57
C GLY A 295 -5.62 21.66 3.93
N GLY A 296 -6.89 21.24 3.87
CA GLY A 296 -7.69 21.06 5.06
C GLY A 296 -7.33 19.81 5.85
N GLU A 297 -6.71 18.80 5.22
CA GLU A 297 -6.39 17.54 5.92
C GLU A 297 -5.23 17.77 6.87
N SER A 298 -4.10 18.29 6.36
CA SER A 298 -2.91 18.51 7.19
C SER A 298 -3.14 19.56 8.28
N ASP A 299 -3.95 20.61 8.02
CA ASP A 299 -4.36 21.52 9.09
C ASP A 299 -5.24 20.81 10.12
N LEU A 300 -6.27 20.08 9.69
CA LEU A 300 -7.20 19.36 10.58
C LEU A 300 -6.49 18.39 11.52
N ASP A 301 -5.55 17.59 10.99
CA ASP A 301 -4.79 16.60 11.75
C ASP A 301 -4.05 17.25 12.91
N PHE A 302 -3.38 18.38 12.68
CA PHE A 302 -2.67 19.10 13.75
C PHE A 302 -3.61 19.93 14.64
N GLU A 303 -4.62 20.61 14.09
CA GLU A 303 -5.61 21.41 14.84
C GLU A 303 -6.36 20.58 15.88
N ILE A 304 -6.58 19.30 15.60
CA ILE A 304 -7.23 18.37 16.52
C ILE A 304 -6.22 17.65 17.42
N ALA A 305 -5.14 17.09 16.86
CA ALA A 305 -4.23 16.26 17.65
C ALA A 305 -3.47 17.07 18.71
N ILE A 306 -2.89 18.22 18.35
CA ILE A 306 -2.02 19.00 19.25
C ILE A 306 -2.77 19.40 20.52
N PRO A 307 -3.98 19.98 20.48
CA PRO A 307 -4.68 20.35 21.72
C PRO A 307 -5.10 19.17 22.59
N ILE A 308 -5.32 18.00 22.00
CA ILE A 308 -5.67 16.80 22.75
C ILE A 308 -4.46 16.30 23.55
N ILE A 309 -3.27 16.27 22.94
CA ILE A 309 -2.07 15.67 23.55
C ILE A 309 -1.14 16.66 24.26
N TYR A 310 -1.36 17.96 24.11
CA TYR A 310 -0.51 18.99 24.72
C TYR A 310 -0.34 18.77 26.24
N PRO A 311 0.89 18.84 26.80
CA PRO A 311 2.12 19.39 26.20
C PRO A 311 2.98 18.40 25.40
N GLN A 312 2.52 17.18 25.11
CA GLN A 312 3.26 16.27 24.23
C GLN A 312 3.38 16.85 22.82
N THR A 313 4.48 16.54 22.13
CA THR A 313 4.84 17.08 20.82
C THR A 313 4.39 16.19 19.66
N THR A 314 4.31 16.79 18.47
CA THR A 314 4.05 16.10 17.20
C THR A 314 5.24 16.20 16.24
N VAL A 315 5.37 15.21 15.35
CA VAL A 315 6.29 15.20 14.22
C VAL A 315 5.46 15.06 12.95
N LEU A 316 5.76 15.88 11.95
CA LEU A 316 5.21 15.77 10.61
C LEU A 316 6.23 15.07 9.71
N TYR A 317 5.88 13.91 9.18
CA TYR A 317 6.59 13.25 8.09
C TYR A 317 5.96 13.73 6.78
N GLN A 318 6.48 14.83 6.23
CA GLN A 318 5.98 15.40 4.98
C GLN A 318 6.71 14.75 3.81
N SER A 319 6.00 14.06 2.94
CA SER A 319 6.55 13.55 1.68
C SER A 319 5.95 14.26 0.46
N SER A 320 6.59 14.09 -0.69
CA SER A 320 6.06 14.47 -2.00
C SER A 320 5.78 13.21 -2.83
N VAL A 321 4.56 13.06 -3.33
CA VAL A 321 4.23 11.93 -4.23
C VAL A 321 5.04 12.06 -5.51
N LYS A 322 5.74 10.98 -5.84
CA LYS A 322 6.19 10.73 -7.21
C LYS A 322 5.64 9.39 -7.65
N ASN A 323 5.22 9.34 -8.91
CA ASN A 323 4.69 8.14 -9.56
C ASN A 323 3.54 7.42 -8.81
N ASP A 324 2.69 8.18 -8.10
CA ASP A 324 1.51 7.72 -7.36
C ASP A 324 1.83 6.74 -6.21
N ASP A 325 3.06 6.77 -5.72
CA ASP A 325 3.50 6.00 -4.57
C ASP A 325 3.60 6.89 -3.32
N ILE A 326 2.70 6.63 -2.37
CA ILE A 326 2.60 7.42 -1.14
C ILE A 326 3.40 6.85 0.03
N PHE A 327 3.88 5.61 -0.05
CA PHE A 327 4.53 4.95 1.09
C PHE A 327 6.01 4.64 0.87
N ASN A 328 6.49 4.53 -0.38
CA ASN A 328 7.91 4.20 -0.62
C ASN A 328 8.84 5.22 0.02
N THR A 329 8.61 6.48 -0.36
CA THR A 329 9.30 7.67 0.13
C THR A 329 8.96 8.00 1.59
N PHE A 330 8.16 7.20 2.27
CA PHE A 330 7.99 7.30 3.71
C PHE A 330 8.82 6.24 4.42
N LEU A 331 8.73 5.00 3.91
CA LEU A 331 9.42 3.84 4.44
C LEU A 331 10.93 3.97 4.35
N ASP A 332 11.46 4.47 3.23
CA ASP A 332 12.89 4.78 3.04
C ASP A 332 13.39 5.74 4.12
N ALA A 333 12.57 6.72 4.47
CA ALA A 333 12.88 7.83 5.35
C ALA A 333 12.99 7.39 6.80
N ILE A 334 12.11 6.46 7.20
CA ILE A 334 12.03 5.98 8.58
C ILE A 334 12.78 4.67 8.82
N ASP A 335 13.12 3.94 7.77
CA ASP A 335 13.86 2.68 7.85
C ASP A 335 14.99 2.63 6.81
N GLY A 336 16.22 2.91 7.25
CA GLY A 336 17.38 2.89 6.36
C GLY A 336 17.70 1.50 5.79
N SER A 337 17.22 0.43 6.44
CA SER A 337 17.35 -0.92 5.87
C SER A 337 16.48 -1.09 4.62
N TYR A 338 15.40 -0.31 4.51
CA TYR A 338 14.53 -0.29 3.34
C TYR A 338 15.24 0.20 2.09
N CYS A 339 16.06 1.24 2.18
CA CYS A 339 16.74 1.76 0.98
C CYS A 339 17.67 0.74 0.30
N THR A 340 18.31 -0.13 1.08
CA THR A 340 19.17 -1.20 0.54
C THR A 340 18.40 -2.51 0.39
N PHE A 341 17.11 -2.49 0.67
CA PHE A 341 16.20 -3.57 0.39
C PHE A 341 15.91 -3.59 -1.10
N SER A 342 16.69 -4.35 -1.84
CA SER A 342 16.38 -4.68 -3.23
C SER A 342 15.57 -5.97 -3.27
N ASP A 343 14.43 -5.89 -3.93
CA ASP A 343 13.53 -7.00 -4.16
C ASP A 343 12.86 -6.88 -5.53
N ASP A 344 12.84 -7.97 -6.28
CA ASP A 344 12.17 -8.00 -7.59
C ASP A 344 12.63 -6.94 -8.61
N GLY A 345 13.88 -6.49 -8.49
CA GLY A 345 14.46 -5.46 -9.36
C GLY A 345 14.02 -4.05 -9.00
N GLU A 346 13.13 -3.90 -8.02
CA GLU A 346 12.79 -2.66 -7.35
C GLU A 346 13.70 -2.57 -6.10
N THR A 347 14.20 -1.40 -5.80
CA THR A 347 14.93 -1.17 -4.56
C THR A 347 14.10 -0.22 -3.72
N GLY A 348 14.11 -0.35 -2.40
CA GLY A 348 13.33 0.55 -1.55
C GLY A 348 13.69 2.02 -1.79
N ASP A 349 14.91 2.26 -2.28
CA ASP A 349 15.35 3.47 -2.97
C ASP A 349 15.51 3.18 -4.48
N ASP A 350 14.44 3.38 -5.26
CA ASP A 350 14.42 3.21 -6.71
C ASP A 350 14.16 4.55 -7.40
N PRO A 351 15.16 5.15 -8.07
CA PRO A 351 15.01 6.44 -8.73
C PRO A 351 13.95 6.49 -9.84
N THR A 352 13.43 5.35 -10.29
CA THR A 352 12.33 5.25 -11.25
C THR A 352 10.95 5.26 -10.59
N VAL A 353 10.86 4.84 -9.32
CA VAL A 353 9.65 4.89 -8.48
C VAL A 353 9.65 6.17 -7.66
N ASP A 354 10.71 6.40 -6.90
CA ASP A 354 10.91 7.51 -5.96
C ASP A 354 11.33 8.80 -6.66
N GLY A 355 11.75 8.70 -7.93
CA GLY A 355 12.28 9.81 -8.72
C GLY A 355 13.58 10.36 -8.15
N THR A 356 14.53 10.76 -8.99
CA THR A 356 15.82 11.28 -8.51
C THR A 356 15.65 12.50 -7.57
N THR A 357 15.94 12.34 -6.28
CA THR A 357 16.28 13.48 -5.43
C THR A 357 17.79 13.56 -5.27
N ARG A 358 18.31 14.76 -5.03
CA ARG A 358 19.76 14.97 -4.89
C ARG A 358 20.32 14.34 -3.60
N ASN A 359 19.44 14.00 -2.65
CA ASN A 359 19.75 13.54 -1.30
C ASN A 359 18.65 12.56 -0.82
N GLU A 360 18.53 11.38 -1.42
CA GLU A 360 17.59 10.33 -0.97
C GLU A 360 17.81 10.04 0.54
N GLN A 361 16.72 10.04 1.31
CA GLN A 361 16.75 10.14 2.76
C GLN A 361 16.69 8.80 3.49
N CYS A 362 17.61 7.90 3.17
CA CYS A 362 17.64 6.55 3.74
C CYS A 362 17.85 6.49 5.26
N GLY A 363 16.80 6.14 6.01
CA GLY A 363 16.80 6.09 7.47
C GLY A 363 17.11 7.44 8.11
N ALA A 364 16.78 8.53 7.43
CA ALA A 364 17.06 9.88 7.89
C ALA A 364 16.32 10.23 9.18
N PHE A 365 15.19 9.58 9.45
CA PHE A 365 14.33 9.86 10.57
C PHE A 365 14.07 8.61 11.40
N LYS A 366 14.04 8.78 12.74
CA LYS A 366 13.56 7.72 13.62
C LYS A 366 12.02 7.73 13.61
N PRO A 367 11.35 6.58 13.41
CA PRO A 367 9.90 6.52 13.51
C PRO A 367 9.43 6.84 14.93
N THR A 368 8.29 7.51 15.05
CA THR A 368 7.59 7.69 16.32
C THR A 368 6.88 6.39 16.71
N ASN A 369 6.64 6.22 18.02
CA ASN A 369 5.94 5.03 18.53
C ASN A 369 4.48 4.96 18.05
N VAL A 370 3.87 6.11 17.74
CA VAL A 370 2.53 6.22 17.16
C VAL A 370 2.63 7.09 15.92
N ILE A 371 2.11 6.61 14.79
CA ILE A 371 2.03 7.35 13.54
C ILE A 371 0.58 7.33 13.05
N SER A 372 0.01 8.50 12.78
CA SER A 372 -1.31 8.66 12.17
C SER A 372 -1.21 8.67 10.65
N PHE A 373 -2.10 7.94 9.99
CA PHE A 373 -2.25 7.90 8.54
C PHE A 373 -3.71 8.16 8.17
N SER A 374 -3.98 9.24 7.46
CA SER A 374 -5.33 9.63 7.00
C SER A 374 -5.52 9.29 5.51
N TYR A 375 -5.11 8.08 5.11
CA TYR A 375 -5.17 7.59 3.74
C TYR A 375 -5.90 6.26 3.63
N GLY A 376 -6.57 6.03 2.50
CA GLY A 376 -7.21 4.77 2.21
C GLY A 376 -7.71 4.67 0.78
N THR A 377 -7.81 3.45 0.28
CA THR A 377 -8.49 3.11 -0.97
C THR A 377 -9.73 2.27 -0.67
N ALA A 378 -10.68 2.20 -1.60
CA ALA A 378 -11.89 1.44 -1.37
C ALA A 378 -11.57 -0.07 -1.38
N GLU A 379 -11.83 -0.76 -0.27
CA GLU A 379 -11.55 -2.21 -0.17
C GLU A 379 -12.22 -3.00 -1.28
N ALA A 380 -13.42 -2.60 -1.68
CA ALA A 380 -14.18 -3.24 -2.74
C ALA A 380 -13.53 -3.12 -4.14
N ASP A 381 -12.44 -2.34 -4.30
CA ASP A 381 -11.66 -2.31 -5.55
C ASP A 381 -10.82 -3.58 -5.71
N TYR A 382 -10.57 -4.30 -4.62
CA TYR A 382 -9.76 -5.51 -4.59
C TYR A 382 -10.63 -6.78 -4.54
N PRO A 383 -10.15 -7.92 -5.08
CA PRO A 383 -10.82 -9.21 -4.96
C PRO A 383 -10.94 -9.68 -3.50
N THR A 384 -12.02 -10.42 -3.18
CA THR A 384 -12.25 -10.95 -1.82
C THR A 384 -11.09 -11.79 -1.33
N TYR A 385 -10.57 -12.69 -2.18
CA TYR A 385 -9.46 -13.57 -1.80
C TYR A 385 -8.20 -12.78 -1.45
N TYR A 386 -7.85 -11.78 -2.28
CA TYR A 386 -6.78 -10.84 -1.96
C TYR A 386 -6.99 -10.17 -0.60
N LEU A 387 -8.20 -9.65 -0.34
CA LEU A 387 -8.48 -9.05 0.97
C LEU A 387 -8.33 -10.05 2.13
N GLN A 388 -8.67 -11.32 1.95
CA GLN A 388 -8.55 -12.33 3.02
C GLN A 388 -7.10 -12.67 3.34
N VAL A 389 -6.26 -12.87 2.32
CA VAL A 389 -4.84 -13.19 2.52
C VAL A 389 -4.03 -11.97 2.96
N CYS A 390 -4.49 -10.76 2.62
CA CYS A 390 -3.81 -9.51 2.96
C CYS A 390 -4.39 -8.80 4.20
N ALA A 391 -5.60 -9.14 4.66
CA ALA A 391 -6.24 -8.50 5.81
C ALA A 391 -5.43 -8.53 7.12
N PRO A 392 -4.66 -9.58 7.45
CA PRO A 392 -3.85 -9.58 8.67
C PRO A 392 -2.79 -8.46 8.68
N CYS A 393 -2.33 -8.02 7.51
CA CYS A 393 -1.42 -6.87 7.33
C CYS A 393 -1.59 -6.25 5.93
N LYS A 394 -2.57 -5.37 5.68
CA LYS A 394 -2.83 -4.86 4.32
C LYS A 394 -1.62 -4.17 3.64
N PHE A 395 -0.67 -3.67 4.42
CA PHE A 395 0.60 -3.12 3.95
C PHE A 395 1.56 -4.17 3.35
N THR A 396 1.51 -5.45 3.78
CA THR A 396 2.43 -6.50 3.29
C THR A 396 2.16 -6.85 1.84
N CYS A 397 0.91 -6.83 1.40
CA CYS A 397 0.56 -7.26 0.06
C CYS A 397 0.75 -6.21 -1.02
N GLN A 398 0.68 -4.92 -0.68
CA GLN A 398 0.93 -3.87 -1.67
C GLN A 398 2.40 -3.53 -1.81
N LYS A 399 3.17 -3.61 -0.71
CA LYS A 399 4.56 -3.12 -0.67
C LYS A 399 5.56 -4.04 0.03
N GLU A 400 5.21 -5.30 0.32
CA GLU A 400 6.12 -6.23 1.00
C GLU A 400 6.49 -5.86 2.44
N PHE A 401 5.70 -5.03 3.13
CA PHE A 401 5.97 -4.66 4.52
C PHE A 401 5.04 -5.25 5.56
N PHE A 402 5.65 -6.00 6.47
CA PHE A 402 5.07 -6.32 7.76
C PHE A 402 5.31 -5.15 8.71
N PHE A 403 4.32 -4.27 8.87
CA PHE A 403 4.28 -3.42 10.06
C PHE A 403 3.84 -4.28 11.24
N PHE A 404 4.81 -4.83 11.98
CA PHE A 404 4.56 -5.20 13.36
C PHE A 404 4.94 -4.03 14.26
N PHE A 405 3.98 -3.69 15.11
CA PHE A 405 3.97 -2.61 16.10
C PHE A 405 5.32 -2.49 16.84
N PHE A 406 5.85 -1.27 16.91
CA PHE A 406 7.05 -0.90 17.68
C PHE A 406 6.70 -0.54 19.13
#